data_AF-A0A9P8A4U1-F1
#
_entry.id   AF-A0A9P8A4U1-F1
#
_cell.length_a   1.000
_cell.length_b   1.000
_cell.length_c   1.000
_cell.angle_alpha   90.00
_cell.angle_beta   90.00
_cell.angle_gamma   90.00
#
_symmetry.space_group_name_H-M   'P 1'
#
loop_
_entity.id
_entity.type
_entity.pdbx_description
1 polymer ?
#
loop_
_entity_poly.entity_id
_entity_poly.type
_entity_poly.pdbx_seq_one_letter_code
_entity_poly.pdbx_strand_id
1 'polypeptide(L)'
;MLPHRWEDVHYDHVEMIVRGCPFLCGLDLSNCVRLRDNAVQLIAEHLGPRLLKSLVLSGCTKVSDLGILSLCAHAARIENLELAGCDRISDISVLELGSAVLSSPSDSGSSCTQAQDGSTELMDSGETLTGTCMQGMSRSLKSLDLSHCTRITDTGIKGLRLGATQLSSLNLEGCYGVLVSDDGLGENEWEDLDEEEALGDSEVEFSSE
;
A
#
# COMPACT_ATOMS: atom_id res chain seq x y z
N MET A 1 -18.36 27.41 -0.38
CA MET A 1 -17.72 26.23 -0.99
C MET A 1 -18.14 25.04 -0.15
N LEU A 2 -18.99 24.16 -0.71
CA LEU A 2 -19.56 23.05 0.06
C LEU A 2 -18.50 21.97 0.23
N PRO A 3 -18.21 21.50 1.47
CA PRO A 3 -17.27 20.42 1.68
C PRO A 3 -17.85 19.15 1.03
N HIS A 4 -16.97 18.47 0.32
CA HIS A 4 -17.22 17.29 -0.49
C HIS A 4 -18.07 16.23 0.23
N ARG A 5 -19.30 15.99 -0.27
CA ARG A 5 -20.13 14.84 0.10
C ARG A 5 -19.76 13.62 -0.75
N TRP A 6 -18.54 13.11 -0.58
CA TRP A 6 -18.13 11.83 -1.19
C TRP A 6 -18.59 10.60 -0.38
N GLU A 7 -19.33 10.81 0.72
CA GLU A 7 -19.87 9.76 1.60
C GLU A 7 -20.78 8.75 0.86
N ASP A 8 -21.36 9.15 -0.27
CA ASP A 8 -22.27 8.34 -1.09
C ASP A 8 -21.67 7.95 -2.46
N VAL A 9 -20.34 7.98 -2.63
CA VAL A 9 -19.74 7.40 -3.84
C VAL A 9 -19.80 5.87 -3.76
N HIS A 10 -20.31 5.25 -4.82
CA HIS A 10 -20.50 3.81 -4.98
C HIS A 10 -19.78 3.36 -6.25
N TYR A 11 -19.71 2.04 -6.43
CA TYR A 11 -19.16 1.43 -7.62
C TYR A 11 -19.70 2.03 -8.93
N ASP A 12 -21.02 2.24 -9.02
CA ASP A 12 -21.67 2.76 -10.24
C ASP A 12 -21.16 4.17 -10.62
N HIS A 13 -20.92 5.02 -9.62
CA HIS A 13 -20.36 6.35 -9.84
C HIS A 13 -18.94 6.27 -10.41
N VAL A 14 -18.13 5.32 -9.92
CA VAL A 14 -16.78 5.07 -10.43
C VAL A 14 -16.85 4.54 -11.86
N GLU A 15 -17.78 3.63 -12.16
CA GLU A 15 -17.99 3.13 -13.53
C GLU A 15 -18.32 4.28 -14.50
N MET A 16 -19.20 5.20 -14.09
CA MET A 16 -19.53 6.38 -14.89
C MET A 16 -18.32 7.27 -15.15
N ILE A 17 -17.48 7.53 -14.12
CA ILE A 17 -16.27 8.34 -14.26
C ILE A 17 -15.29 7.69 -15.24
N VAL A 18 -15.03 6.40 -15.05
CA VAL A 18 -14.08 5.64 -15.85
C VAL A 18 -14.48 5.60 -17.33
N ARG A 19 -15.78 5.48 -17.62
CA ARG A 19 -16.31 5.45 -18.99
C ARG A 19 -16.43 6.86 -19.61
N GLY A 20 -16.77 7.86 -18.81
CA GLY A 20 -16.99 9.23 -19.25
C GLY A 20 -15.70 10.06 -19.42
N CYS A 21 -14.67 9.74 -18.64
CA CYS A 21 -13.45 10.56 -18.54
C CYS A 21 -12.16 9.73 -18.80
N PRO A 22 -11.93 9.25 -20.04
CA PRO A 22 -10.77 8.41 -20.35
C PRO A 22 -9.41 9.14 -20.28
N PHE A 23 -9.41 10.47 -20.25
CA PHE A 23 -8.18 11.29 -20.21
C PHE A 23 -7.88 11.87 -18.82
N LEU A 24 -8.45 11.27 -17.77
CA LEU A 24 -8.28 11.75 -16.41
C LEU A 24 -6.83 11.57 -15.94
N CYS A 25 -6.20 12.66 -15.47
CA CYS A 25 -4.84 12.64 -14.94
C CYS A 25 -4.78 12.53 -13.41
N GLY A 26 -5.83 12.95 -12.72
CA GLY A 26 -5.92 12.95 -11.26
C GLY A 26 -7.34 12.60 -10.83
N LEU A 27 -7.46 11.70 -9.85
CA LEU A 27 -8.75 11.28 -9.30
C LEU A 27 -8.69 11.33 -7.78
N ASP A 28 -9.57 12.13 -7.19
CA ASP A 28 -9.74 12.20 -5.74
C ASP A 28 -11.04 11.51 -5.34
N LEU A 29 -10.87 10.38 -4.66
CA LEU A 29 -11.92 9.58 -4.03
C LEU A 29 -11.67 9.45 -2.52
N SER A 30 -10.92 10.40 -1.95
CA SER A 30 -11.40 11.12 -0.78
C SER A 30 -12.41 10.39 0.05
N ASN A 31 -12.03 9.50 0.98
CA ASN A 31 -12.80 9.30 2.21
C ASN A 31 -14.16 8.59 1.89
N CYS A 32 -14.28 8.04 0.68
CA CYS A 32 -15.41 7.26 0.19
C CYS A 32 -15.53 5.93 0.94
N VAL A 33 -16.11 5.94 2.15
CA VAL A 33 -16.20 4.78 3.07
C VAL A 33 -17.00 3.57 2.54
N ARG A 34 -17.64 3.69 1.38
CA ARG A 34 -18.35 2.62 0.68
C ARG A 34 -17.57 2.03 -0.49
N LEU A 35 -16.50 2.69 -0.92
CA LEU A 35 -15.60 2.22 -1.97
C LEU A 35 -14.91 0.92 -1.52
N ARG A 36 -14.80 -0.05 -2.42
CA ARG A 36 -14.15 -1.36 -2.19
C ARG A 36 -13.13 -1.64 -3.28
N ASP A 37 -12.38 -2.72 -3.10
CA ASP A 37 -11.32 -3.17 -4.01
C ASP A 37 -11.79 -3.32 -5.46
N ASN A 38 -13.03 -3.76 -5.71
CA ASN A 38 -13.58 -3.89 -7.06
C ASN A 38 -13.68 -2.56 -7.81
N ALA A 39 -13.98 -1.45 -7.10
CA ALA A 39 -14.01 -0.13 -7.70
C ALA A 39 -12.59 0.38 -8.02
N VAL A 40 -11.64 0.10 -7.12
CA VAL A 40 -10.22 0.41 -7.33
C VAL A 40 -9.63 -0.39 -8.49
N GLN A 41 -9.98 -1.66 -8.60
CA GLN A 41 -9.62 -2.51 -9.75
C GLN A 41 -10.17 -1.94 -11.06
N LEU A 42 -11.43 -1.50 -11.08
CA LEU A 42 -12.02 -0.88 -12.27
C LEU A 42 -11.24 0.38 -12.71
N ILE A 43 -10.85 1.23 -11.76
CA ILE A 43 -9.99 2.40 -12.00
C ILE A 43 -8.64 1.95 -12.56
N ALA A 44 -8.01 0.95 -11.95
CA ALA A 44 -6.71 0.44 -12.35
C ALA A 44 -6.72 -0.07 -13.80
N GLU A 45 -7.70 -0.91 -14.15
CA GLU A 45 -7.79 -1.54 -15.48
C GLU A 45 -8.08 -0.53 -16.60
N HIS A 46 -8.91 0.47 -16.32
CA HIS A 46 -9.42 1.36 -17.37
C HIS A 46 -8.70 2.71 -17.44
N LEU A 47 -8.29 3.27 -16.31
CA LEU A 47 -7.60 4.56 -16.22
C LEU A 47 -6.09 4.39 -16.02
N GLY A 48 -5.65 3.31 -15.38
CA GLY A 48 -4.24 2.98 -15.15
C GLY A 48 -3.36 2.92 -16.41
N PRO A 49 -3.75 2.24 -17.51
CA PRO A 49 -2.95 2.23 -18.74
C PRO A 49 -2.97 3.55 -19.50
N ARG A 50 -3.79 4.52 -19.07
CA ARG A 50 -4.02 5.79 -19.80
C ARG A 50 -3.11 6.91 -19.27
N LEU A 51 -3.70 7.95 -18.70
CA LEU A 51 -3.03 9.18 -18.27
C LEU A 51 -3.09 9.41 -16.75
N LEU A 52 -3.67 8.48 -15.99
CA LEU A 52 -3.82 8.64 -14.55
C LEU A 52 -2.46 8.66 -13.87
N LYS A 53 -2.15 9.78 -13.22
CA LYS A 53 -0.89 10.04 -12.51
C LYS A 53 -1.08 10.25 -11.02
N SER A 54 -2.26 10.68 -10.59
CA SER A 54 -2.56 10.96 -9.19
C SER A 54 -3.86 10.27 -8.79
N LEU A 55 -3.81 9.53 -7.68
CA LEU A 55 -4.96 8.86 -7.12
C LEU A 55 -4.98 9.08 -5.59
N VAL A 56 -6.08 9.65 -5.10
CA VAL A 56 -6.29 9.89 -3.67
C VAL A 56 -7.43 9.00 -3.19
N LEU A 57 -7.13 8.13 -2.23
CA LEU A 57 -8.07 7.20 -1.59
C LEU A 57 -8.06 7.35 -0.06
N SER A 58 -7.49 8.43 0.47
CA SER A 58 -7.37 8.72 1.90
C SER A 58 -8.72 8.59 2.62
N GLY A 59 -8.83 7.77 3.67
CA GLY A 59 -10.06 7.52 4.42
C GLY A 59 -10.99 6.45 3.82
N CYS A 60 -10.59 5.78 2.74
CA CYS A 60 -11.34 4.65 2.17
C CYS A 60 -11.15 3.37 2.98
N THR A 61 -11.74 3.28 4.17
CA THR A 61 -11.56 2.19 5.16
C THR A 61 -11.93 0.77 4.70
N LYS A 62 -12.57 0.63 3.53
CA LYS A 62 -12.96 -0.66 2.94
C LYS A 62 -12.08 -1.09 1.77
N VAL A 63 -11.14 -0.24 1.32
CA VAL A 63 -10.09 -0.62 0.38
C VAL A 63 -9.01 -1.37 1.16
N SER A 64 -8.60 -2.51 0.63
CA SER A 64 -7.62 -3.43 1.22
C SER A 64 -6.43 -3.64 0.29
N ASP A 65 -5.50 -4.49 0.72
CA ASP A 65 -4.33 -4.85 -0.08
C ASP A 65 -4.71 -5.33 -1.49
N LEU A 66 -5.85 -6.01 -1.68
CA LEU A 66 -6.30 -6.48 -2.99
C LEU A 66 -6.52 -5.36 -4.00
N GLY A 67 -7.04 -4.21 -3.55
CA GLY A 67 -7.22 -3.03 -4.40
C GLY A 67 -5.87 -2.45 -4.83
N ILE A 68 -4.89 -2.41 -3.92
CA ILE A 68 -3.55 -1.90 -4.21
C ILE A 68 -2.77 -2.84 -5.12
N LEU A 69 -2.88 -4.16 -4.93
CA LEU A 69 -2.32 -5.16 -5.85
C LEU A 69 -2.84 -4.97 -7.28
N SER A 70 -4.15 -4.69 -7.42
CA SER A 70 -4.76 -4.43 -8.72
C SER A 70 -4.21 -3.15 -9.38
N LEU A 71 -3.96 -2.11 -8.57
CA LEU A 71 -3.28 -0.90 -9.03
C LEU A 71 -1.84 -1.18 -9.48
N CYS A 72 -1.07 -1.94 -8.71
CA CYS A 72 0.30 -2.32 -9.06
C CYS A 72 0.37 -3.06 -10.42
N ALA A 73 -0.63 -3.88 -10.72
CA ALA A 73 -0.70 -4.66 -11.95
C ALA A 73 -1.03 -3.84 -13.20
N HIS A 74 -1.89 -2.82 -13.10
CA HIS A 74 -2.45 -2.12 -14.28
C HIS A 74 -2.09 -0.64 -14.38
N ALA A 75 -1.66 0.01 -13.29
CA ALA A 75 -1.46 1.45 -13.20
C ALA A 75 0.02 1.85 -13.13
N ALA A 76 0.80 1.42 -14.12
CA ALA A 76 2.25 1.62 -14.19
C ALA A 76 2.72 3.10 -14.26
N ARG A 77 1.80 4.07 -14.39
CA ARG A 77 2.10 5.50 -14.59
C ARG A 77 1.73 6.39 -13.40
N ILE A 78 1.22 5.81 -12.31
CA ILE A 78 0.86 6.58 -11.12
C ILE A 78 2.13 7.15 -10.48
N GLU A 79 2.16 8.47 -10.33
CA GLU A 79 3.24 9.23 -9.72
C GLU A 79 2.92 9.58 -8.26
N ASN A 80 1.65 9.84 -7.94
CA ASN A 80 1.19 10.24 -6.61
C ASN A 80 0.06 9.33 -6.14
N LEU A 81 0.25 8.67 -5.00
CA LEU A 81 -0.74 7.78 -4.41
C LEU A 81 -0.95 8.14 -2.93
N GLU A 82 -2.18 8.51 -2.56
CA GLU A 82 -2.53 8.82 -1.17
C GLU A 82 -3.49 7.77 -0.62
N LEU A 83 -3.09 7.13 0.47
CA LEU A 83 -3.77 6.03 1.14
C LEU A 83 -3.94 6.29 2.64
N ALA A 84 -3.89 7.55 3.06
CA ALA A 84 -3.92 7.93 4.47
C ALA A 84 -5.18 7.42 5.18
N GLY A 85 -5.06 6.84 6.37
CA GLY A 85 -6.20 6.33 7.16
C GLY A 85 -6.92 5.13 6.54
N CYS A 86 -6.26 4.37 5.67
CA CYS A 86 -6.79 3.12 5.12
C CYS A 86 -6.44 1.92 6.01
N ASP A 87 -7.27 1.64 7.02
CA ASP A 87 -7.02 0.64 8.08
C ASP A 87 -6.83 -0.82 7.63
N ARG A 88 -7.16 -1.14 6.37
CA ARG A 88 -7.06 -2.50 5.80
C ARG A 88 -5.84 -2.67 4.89
N ILE A 89 -5.02 -1.64 4.76
CA ILE A 89 -3.75 -1.68 4.03
C ILE A 89 -2.65 -2.09 4.99
N SER A 90 -1.86 -3.07 4.59
CA SER A 90 -0.78 -3.66 5.39
C SER A 90 0.55 -3.65 4.64
N ASP A 91 1.59 -4.19 5.26
CA ASP A 91 2.90 -4.41 4.64
C ASP A 91 2.80 -5.11 3.28
N ILE A 92 1.79 -5.95 3.04
CA ILE A 92 1.59 -6.64 1.75
C ILE A 92 1.49 -5.63 0.60
N SER A 93 0.65 -4.60 0.74
CA SER A 93 0.52 -3.53 -0.26
C SER A 93 1.83 -2.79 -0.48
N VAL A 94 2.52 -2.48 0.61
CA VAL A 94 3.75 -1.67 0.60
C VAL A 94 4.89 -2.44 -0.06
N LEU A 95 5.01 -3.73 0.25
CA LEU A 95 5.94 -4.65 -0.40
C LEU A 95 5.66 -4.76 -1.90
N GLU A 96 4.38 -4.87 -2.30
CA GLU A 96 4.00 -4.96 -3.70
C GLU A 96 4.30 -3.65 -4.46
N LEU A 97 4.01 -2.49 -3.87
CA LEU A 97 4.37 -1.18 -4.41
C LEU A 97 5.89 -1.03 -4.58
N GLY A 98 6.66 -1.60 -3.66
CA GLY A 98 8.12 -1.66 -3.71
C GLY A 98 8.69 -2.77 -4.57
N SER A 99 7.88 -3.74 -5.02
CA SER A 99 8.35 -4.89 -5.79
C SER A 99 8.59 -4.46 -7.24
N ALA A 100 9.84 -4.10 -7.56
CA ALA A 100 10.26 -3.77 -8.91
C ALA A 100 10.45 -4.99 -9.82
N VAL A 101 9.65 -6.05 -9.62
CA VAL A 101 9.84 -7.41 -10.11
C VAL A 101 10.72 -8.24 -9.18
N LEU A 102 10.12 -8.84 -8.16
CA LEU A 102 10.52 -10.18 -7.71
C LEU A 102 9.55 -11.20 -8.30
N SER A 103 9.61 -11.39 -9.62
CA SER A 103 9.29 -12.70 -10.17
C SER A 103 10.42 -13.64 -9.74
N SER A 104 10.34 -14.18 -8.52
CA SER A 104 11.19 -15.31 -8.14
C SER A 104 10.85 -16.48 -9.07
N PRO A 105 11.82 -17.08 -9.77
CA PRO A 105 11.59 -18.27 -10.59
C PRO A 105 11.56 -19.51 -9.68
N SER A 106 10.46 -19.71 -8.96
CA SER A 106 10.17 -20.92 -8.19
C SER A 106 8.84 -20.67 -7.45
N ASP A 107 7.76 -21.41 -7.62
CA ASP A 107 7.70 -22.86 -7.75
C ASP A 107 6.35 -23.33 -8.34
N SER A 108 6.41 -24.44 -9.10
CA SER A 108 5.35 -25.44 -9.34
C SER A 108 4.13 -25.09 -10.24
N GLY A 109 4.28 -25.42 -11.53
CA GLY A 109 3.27 -26.22 -12.24
C GLY A 109 2.17 -25.48 -13.01
N SER A 110 2.51 -24.74 -14.06
CA SER A 110 1.58 -24.47 -15.15
C SER A 110 2.31 -24.47 -16.47
N SER A 111 2.11 -25.54 -17.23
CA SER A 111 2.67 -25.75 -18.56
C SER A 111 2.16 -24.67 -19.53
N CYS A 112 2.95 -23.60 -19.74
CA CYS A 112 2.84 -22.82 -20.97
C CYS A 112 3.73 -23.48 -22.02
N THR A 113 3.23 -24.57 -22.60
CA THR A 113 3.76 -25.06 -23.87
C THR A 113 3.54 -23.97 -24.91
N GLN A 114 4.63 -23.41 -25.41
CA GLN A 114 4.63 -22.79 -26.73
C GLN A 114 4.09 -23.79 -27.73
N ALA A 115 3.00 -23.42 -28.39
CA ALA A 115 2.68 -23.90 -29.72
C ALA A 115 2.12 -22.70 -30.50
N GLN A 116 2.99 -22.03 -31.24
CA GLN A 116 2.60 -21.40 -32.50
C GLN A 116 2.32 -22.54 -33.47
N ASP A 117 1.07 -22.72 -33.90
CA ASP A 117 0.75 -23.15 -35.26
C ASP A 117 -0.74 -22.91 -35.56
N GLY A 118 -1.05 -22.58 -36.81
CA GLY A 118 -2.38 -22.81 -37.38
C GLY A 118 -3.29 -21.60 -37.52
N SER A 119 -3.20 -20.95 -38.67
CA SER A 119 -4.17 -20.04 -39.31
C SER A 119 -5.64 -20.35 -39.01
N THR A 120 -6.41 -19.39 -38.53
CA THR A 120 -7.80 -19.13 -38.98
C THR A 120 -8.16 -17.68 -38.72
N GLU A 121 -8.58 -17.00 -39.80
CA GLU A 121 -9.19 -15.68 -39.77
C GLU A 121 -10.55 -15.78 -39.08
N LEU A 122 -10.78 -15.00 -38.01
CA LEU A 122 -12.08 -14.43 -37.67
C LEU A 122 -11.86 -13.12 -36.89
N MET A 123 -12.32 -12.02 -37.49
CA MET A 123 -12.55 -10.74 -36.82
C MET A 123 -13.66 -10.93 -35.77
N ASP A 124 -13.39 -10.67 -34.49
CA ASP A 124 -14.31 -9.92 -33.61
C ASP A 124 -13.57 -9.49 -32.33
N SER A 125 -14.01 -8.36 -31.79
CA SER A 125 -13.49 -7.56 -30.67
C SER A 125 -12.85 -8.29 -29.47
N GLY A 126 -11.70 -7.76 -29.02
CA GLY A 126 -11.19 -7.93 -27.65
C GLY A 126 -9.75 -8.41 -27.62
N GLU A 127 -8.79 -7.49 -27.74
CA GLU A 127 -7.37 -7.79 -27.65
C GLU A 127 -7.04 -8.55 -26.35
N THR A 128 -6.45 -9.73 -26.54
CA THR A 128 -6.03 -10.67 -25.52
C THR A 128 -4.95 -10.04 -24.63
N LEU A 129 -5.28 -9.83 -23.35
CA LEU A 129 -4.41 -9.36 -22.27
C LEU A 129 -3.35 -10.41 -21.85
N THR A 130 -2.62 -10.98 -22.80
CA THR A 130 -1.58 -11.99 -22.51
C THR A 130 -0.27 -11.59 -23.18
N GLY A 131 0.28 -10.44 -22.75
CA GLY A 131 1.57 -9.97 -23.27
C GLY A 131 2.13 -8.67 -22.70
N THR A 132 1.51 -8.05 -21.70
CA THR A 132 2.11 -6.89 -21.03
C THR A 132 3.07 -7.39 -19.96
N CYS A 133 4.37 -7.27 -20.22
CA CYS A 133 5.39 -7.31 -19.19
C CYS A 133 4.90 -6.50 -17.99
N MET A 134 4.81 -7.13 -16.81
CA MET A 134 4.42 -6.50 -15.55
C MET A 134 5.43 -5.39 -15.22
N GLN A 135 5.20 -4.22 -15.80
CA GLN A 135 5.95 -3.02 -15.53
C GLN A 135 5.31 -2.41 -14.29
N GLY A 136 5.67 -2.97 -13.13
CA GLY A 136 5.09 -2.57 -11.85
C GLY A 136 5.17 -1.07 -11.63
N MET A 137 4.20 -0.54 -10.89
CA MET A 137 4.08 0.87 -10.49
C MET A 137 5.34 1.43 -9.80
N SER A 138 6.23 0.58 -9.31
CA SER A 138 7.44 0.95 -8.55
C SER A 138 8.40 1.92 -9.28
N ARG A 139 8.38 1.96 -10.63
CA ARG A 139 9.26 2.84 -11.42
C ARG A 139 8.68 4.23 -11.72
N SER A 140 7.42 4.49 -11.41
CA SER A 140 6.77 5.78 -11.66
C SER A 140 6.37 6.51 -10.38
N LEU A 141 6.19 5.78 -9.28
CA LEU A 141 5.76 6.35 -8.00
C LEU A 141 6.80 7.33 -7.43
N LYS A 142 6.39 8.58 -7.20
CA LYS A 142 7.20 9.69 -6.69
C LYS A 142 6.77 10.15 -5.31
N SER A 143 5.47 10.08 -5.02
CA SER A 143 4.89 10.45 -3.73
C SER A 143 3.92 9.37 -3.26
N LEU A 144 4.08 8.95 -2.00
CA LEU A 144 3.24 7.96 -1.35
C LEU A 144 2.86 8.45 0.05
N ASP A 145 1.57 8.62 0.31
CA ASP A 145 1.06 8.90 1.65
C ASP A 145 0.41 7.65 2.24
N LEU A 146 0.95 7.18 3.36
CA LEU A 146 0.45 6.05 4.13
C LEU A 146 0.15 6.46 5.58
N SER A 147 0.02 7.75 5.87
CA SER A 147 -0.21 8.25 7.23
C SER A 147 -1.44 7.62 7.88
N HIS A 148 -1.38 7.40 9.19
CA HIS A 148 -2.40 6.75 10.00
C HIS A 148 -2.77 5.32 9.56
N CYS A 149 -1.97 4.67 8.70
CA CYS A 149 -2.13 3.25 8.38
C CYS A 149 -1.47 2.40 9.47
N THR A 150 -2.27 1.99 10.44
CA THR A 150 -1.81 1.31 11.68
C THR A 150 -1.23 -0.10 11.48
N ARG A 151 -1.43 -0.71 10.30
CA ARG A 151 -0.96 -2.07 9.98
C ARG A 151 0.34 -2.12 9.18
N ILE A 152 1.00 -0.98 9.02
CA ILE A 152 2.29 -0.88 8.32
C ILE A 152 3.41 -0.93 9.36
N THR A 153 4.44 -1.72 9.06
CA THR A 153 5.63 -1.91 9.88
C THR A 153 6.91 -1.70 9.07
N ASP A 154 8.06 -1.77 9.73
CA ASP A 154 9.37 -1.66 9.08
C ASP A 154 9.60 -2.71 8.00
N THR A 155 8.90 -3.85 8.09
CA THR A 155 8.96 -4.90 7.07
C THR A 155 8.44 -4.39 5.72
N GLY A 156 7.30 -3.69 5.71
CA GLY A 156 6.76 -3.08 4.50
C GLY A 156 7.70 -2.01 3.94
N ILE A 157 8.21 -1.12 4.80
CA ILE A 157 9.09 -0.01 4.38
C ILE A 157 10.41 -0.50 3.76
N LYS A 158 10.95 -1.63 4.24
CA LYS A 158 12.14 -2.26 3.62
C LYS A 158 11.89 -2.63 2.15
N GLY A 159 10.67 -3.05 1.78
CA GLY A 159 10.31 -3.35 0.39
C GLY A 159 10.33 -2.12 -0.51
N LEU A 160 9.79 -0.98 -0.03
CA LEU A 160 9.81 0.28 -0.80
C LEU A 160 11.23 0.73 -1.13
N ARG A 161 12.16 0.64 -0.16
CA ARG A 161 13.57 1.03 -0.36
C ARG A 161 14.27 0.24 -1.46
N LEU A 162 13.86 -1.01 -1.68
CA LEU A 162 14.52 -1.91 -2.63
C LEU A 162 14.08 -1.71 -4.07
N GLY A 163 12.84 -1.23 -4.33
CA GLY A 163 12.36 -1.12 -5.71
C GLY A 163 11.62 0.16 -6.09
N ALA A 164 11.21 1.01 -5.16
CA ALA A 164 10.62 2.32 -5.48
C ALA A 164 11.72 3.38 -5.70
N THR A 165 12.50 3.23 -6.78
CA THR A 165 13.73 4.04 -7.01
C THR A 165 13.47 5.51 -7.35
N GLN A 166 12.24 5.89 -7.67
CA GLN A 166 11.83 7.26 -7.98
C GLN A 166 11.09 7.96 -6.83
N LEU A 167 10.91 7.27 -5.70
CA LEU A 167 10.15 7.80 -4.57
C LEU A 167 10.93 8.95 -3.90
N SER A 168 10.32 10.13 -3.89
CA SER A 168 10.91 11.38 -3.36
C SER A 168 10.19 11.89 -2.12
N SER A 169 8.95 11.45 -1.90
CA SER A 169 8.11 11.85 -0.79
C SER A 169 7.39 10.62 -0.24
N LEU A 170 7.55 10.37 1.06
CA LEU A 170 6.91 9.28 1.78
C LEU A 170 6.39 9.84 3.10
N ASN A 171 5.08 9.76 3.32
CA ASN A 171 4.46 10.15 4.58
C ASN A 171 4.06 8.89 5.38
N LEU A 172 4.56 8.80 6.61
CA LEU A 172 4.29 7.71 7.57
C LEU A 172 3.81 8.25 8.92
N GLU A 173 3.33 9.50 8.98
CA GLU A 173 2.82 10.10 10.19
C GLU A 173 1.73 9.21 10.81
N GLY A 174 1.79 8.95 12.12
CA GLY A 174 0.79 8.10 12.80
C GLY A 174 0.85 6.60 12.45
N CYS A 175 1.86 6.13 11.72
CA CYS A 175 2.13 4.71 11.53
C CYS A 175 2.94 4.14 12.70
N TYR A 176 2.29 3.91 13.83
CA TYR A 176 2.95 3.46 15.07
C TYR A 176 3.62 2.07 14.99
N GLY A 177 3.32 1.28 13.95
CA GLY A 177 3.94 -0.04 13.71
C GLY A 177 5.29 0.04 12.99
N VAL A 178 5.64 1.18 12.41
CA VAL A 178 6.98 1.48 11.89
C VAL A 178 7.81 1.87 13.10
N LEU A 179 8.56 0.92 13.65
CA LEU A 179 9.53 1.24 14.68
C LEU A 179 10.60 2.04 13.97
N VAL A 180 10.59 3.36 14.16
CA VAL A 180 11.77 4.16 13.91
C VAL A 180 12.84 3.62 14.87
N SER A 181 13.58 2.58 14.45
CA SER A 181 14.78 2.12 15.13
C SER A 181 15.76 3.27 15.05
N ASP A 182 15.74 4.11 16.07
CA ASP A 182 16.87 4.98 16.40
C ASP A 182 18.00 4.16 17.06
N ASP A 183 17.76 2.93 17.51
CA ASP A 183 18.77 2.21 18.29
C ASP A 183 19.53 1.16 17.48
N GLY A 184 20.51 1.68 16.75
CA GLY A 184 21.73 0.96 16.46
C GLY A 184 22.91 1.55 17.25
N LEU A 185 22.91 1.42 18.58
CA LEU A 185 24.04 0.98 19.42
C LEU A 185 23.69 1.14 20.92
N GLY A 186 23.71 -0.02 21.61
CA GLY A 186 23.97 -0.28 23.03
C GLY A 186 23.88 0.83 24.07
N GLU A 187 23.14 0.57 25.15
CA GLU A 187 23.71 0.02 26.37
C GLU A 187 22.58 -0.29 27.37
N ASN A 188 22.65 -1.51 27.93
CA ASN A 188 22.11 -1.95 29.23
C ASN A 188 20.66 -2.49 29.26
N GLU A 189 20.59 -3.81 29.11
CA GLU A 189 19.92 -4.68 30.09
C GLU A 189 20.22 -4.23 31.54
N TRP A 190 19.40 -4.71 32.48
CA TRP A 190 19.57 -4.64 33.95
C TRP A 190 18.95 -3.40 34.63
N GLU A 191 17.64 -3.45 34.87
CA GLU A 191 17.03 -3.22 36.19
C GLU A 191 15.53 -3.62 36.14
N ASP A 192 15.28 -4.90 35.88
CA ASP A 192 14.00 -5.58 36.20
C ASP A 192 14.33 -6.88 36.94
N LEU A 193 15.17 -6.80 37.97
CA LEU A 193 15.33 -7.84 38.97
C LEU A 193 15.52 -7.20 40.36
N ASP A 194 14.54 -7.46 41.21
CA ASP A 194 14.56 -7.43 42.68
C ASP A 194 14.65 -6.07 43.38
N GLU A 195 13.48 -5.49 43.69
CA GLU A 195 13.28 -4.78 44.97
C GLU A 195 11.79 -4.80 45.42
N GLU A 196 11.17 -5.99 45.39
CA GLU A 196 10.12 -6.34 46.38
C GLU A 196 10.79 -7.07 47.55
N GLU A 197 11.38 -6.31 48.48
CA GLU A 197 11.41 -6.59 49.93
C GLU A 197 12.26 -5.52 50.63
N ALA A 198 11.62 -4.39 50.96
CA ALA A 198 12.13 -3.47 51.99
C ALA A 198 10.96 -2.77 52.69
N LEU A 199 10.00 -3.57 53.19
CA LEU A 199 9.16 -3.20 54.31
C LEU A 199 9.49 -4.16 55.46
N GLY A 200 10.44 -3.76 56.29
CA GLY A 200 10.88 -4.47 57.48
C GLY A 200 11.60 -3.52 58.43
N ASP A 201 10.79 -2.90 59.28
CA ASP A 201 11.09 -2.53 60.67
C ASP A 201 12.25 -1.57 60.99
N SER A 202 11.83 -0.33 61.28
CA SER A 202 12.02 0.42 62.54
C SER A 202 13.38 0.37 63.28
N GLU A 203 13.92 1.57 63.49
CA GLU A 203 14.61 2.05 64.69
C GLU A 203 15.93 1.36 65.09
N VAL A 204 17.02 2.00 64.67
CA VAL A 204 18.29 1.97 65.39
C VAL A 204 18.27 3.09 66.44
N GLU A 205 17.93 2.77 67.68
CA GLU A 205 18.40 3.55 68.84
C GLU A 205 19.77 3.01 69.27
N PHE A 206 20.80 3.83 69.11
CA PHE A 206 22.03 3.73 69.88
C PHE A 206 22.20 5.07 70.59
N SER A 207 22.10 5.08 71.92
CA SER A 207 23.12 5.74 72.75
C SER A 207 22.92 5.56 74.26
N SER A 208 24.01 5.10 74.88
CA SER A 208 24.62 5.60 76.13
C SER A 208 24.15 5.05 77.48
N GLU A 209 25.17 4.53 78.20
CA GLU A 209 25.33 4.29 79.65
C GLU A 209 25.04 2.89 80.21
#